data_AF-A0A522KS12-F1
#
_entry.id   AF-A0A522KS12-F1
#
_cell.length_a   1.000
_cell.length_b   1.000
_cell.length_c   1.000
_cell.angle_alpha   90.00
_cell.angle_beta   90.00
_cell.angle_gamma   90.00
#
_symmetry.space_group_name_H-M   'P 1'
#
loop_
_entity.id
_entity.type
_entity.pdbx_description
1 polymer ?
#
loop_
_entity_poly.entity_id
_entity_poly.type
_entity_poly.pdbx_seq_one_letter_code
_entity_poly.pdbx_strand_id
1 'polypeptide(L)'
;MPAFAGRLPLYRVLVGLLPAVVALAVSGCASYAPEPLGTGRGTVDLAHLEVPASAMPVRDLATHRFDPADGLDVTETAMLAVVNNPQLKVMRDQLGVARAQAFAAGLL
;
A
#
# COMPACT_ATOMS: atom_id res chain seq x y z
N MET A 1 -29.34 -39.88 41.67
CA MET A 1 -28.56 -39.94 40.41
C MET A 1 -29.28 -39.08 39.38
N PRO A 2 -28.80 -37.87 39.01
CA PRO A 2 -29.44 -37.06 37.98
C PRO A 2 -28.65 -37.10 36.65
N ALA A 3 -29.32 -36.65 35.59
CA ALA A 3 -28.81 -36.16 34.30
C ALA A 3 -29.07 -37.04 33.06
N PHE A 4 -29.27 -36.35 31.92
CA PHE A 4 -29.39 -36.82 30.52
C PHE A 4 -30.81 -36.87 29.90
N ALA A 5 -31.57 -35.78 29.97
CA ALA A 5 -32.64 -35.55 28.98
C ALA A 5 -32.85 -34.05 28.78
N GLY A 6 -32.41 -33.49 27.65
CA GLY A 6 -32.71 -32.09 27.30
C GLY A 6 -31.66 -31.32 26.49
N ARG A 7 -30.41 -31.81 26.37
CA ARG A 7 -29.32 -31.10 25.66
C ARG A 7 -29.21 -31.39 24.16
N LEU A 8 -29.89 -32.42 23.64
CA LEU A 8 -29.79 -32.84 22.23
C LEU A 8 -30.37 -31.86 21.18
N PRO A 9 -31.52 -31.16 21.38
CA PRO A 9 -32.06 -30.30 20.33
C PRO A 9 -31.25 -29.01 20.19
N LEU A 10 -30.73 -28.46 21.29
CA LEU A 10 -29.91 -27.25 21.29
C LEU A 10 -28.55 -27.49 20.64
N TYR A 11 -27.94 -28.65 20.89
CA TYR A 11 -26.69 -29.08 20.26
C TYR A 11 -26.82 -29.19 18.73
N ARG A 12 -27.93 -29.73 18.21
CA ARG A 12 -28.14 -29.84 16.74
C ARG A 12 -28.34 -28.47 16.09
N VAL A 13 -29.02 -27.54 16.76
CA VAL A 13 -29.16 -26.15 16.29
C VAL A 13 -27.82 -25.43 16.33
N LEU A 14 -27.04 -25.58 17.40
CA LEU A 14 -25.70 -24.99 17.54
C LEU A 14 -24.71 -25.53 16.48
N VAL A 15 -24.75 -26.84 16.21
CA VAL A 15 -23.91 -27.49 15.19
C VAL A 15 -24.29 -27.06 13.77
N GLY A 16 -25.56 -26.69 13.51
CA GLY A 16 -25.97 -26.12 12.23
C GLY A 16 -25.69 -24.63 12.09
N LEU A 17 -25.74 -23.87 13.19
CA LEU A 17 -25.56 -22.42 13.19
C LEU A 17 -24.08 -22.02 13.09
N LEU A 18 -23.19 -22.79 13.70
CA LEU A 18 -21.74 -22.55 13.65
C LEU A 18 -21.16 -22.55 12.22
N PRO A 19 -21.40 -23.56 11.35
CA PRO A 19 -20.89 -23.53 9.97
C PRO A 19 -21.55 -22.43 9.13
N ALA A 20 -22.81 -22.07 9.40
CA ALA A 20 -23.48 -20.98 8.71
C ALA A 20 -22.83 -19.62 9.04
N VAL A 21 -22.52 -19.36 10.32
CA VAL A 21 -21.82 -18.14 10.76
C VAL A 21 -20.40 -18.07 10.19
N VAL A 22 -19.68 -19.20 10.16
CA VAL A 22 -18.34 -19.26 9.56
C VAL A 22 -18.39 -18.99 8.05
N ALA A 23 -19.37 -19.54 7.33
CA ALA A 23 -19.54 -19.29 5.90
C ALA A 23 -19.85 -17.81 5.59
N LEU A 24 -20.66 -17.16 6.44
CA LEU A 24 -20.95 -15.72 6.36
C LEU A 24 -19.72 -14.84 6.68
N ALA A 25 -18.87 -15.26 7.63
CA ALA A 25 -17.67 -14.51 7.98
C ALA A 25 -16.59 -14.60 6.90
N VAL A 26 -16.47 -15.75 6.21
CA VAL A 26 -15.44 -15.96 5.17
C VAL A 26 -15.83 -15.33 3.83
N SER A 27 -17.12 -15.16 3.52
CA SER A 27 -17.55 -14.53 2.26
C SER A 27 -17.22 -13.03 2.17
N GLY A 28 -17.09 -12.35 3.32
CA GLY A 28 -16.67 -10.95 3.38
C GLY A 28 -15.21 -10.72 2.97
N CYS A 29 -14.31 -11.67 3.28
CA CYS A 29 -12.88 -11.54 3.00
C CYS A 29 -12.50 -11.78 1.52
N ALA A 30 -13.44 -12.21 0.67
CA ALA A 30 -13.18 -12.55 -0.73
C ALA A 30 -13.86 -11.61 -1.75
N SER A 31 -14.68 -10.65 -1.31
CA SER A 31 -15.34 -9.70 -2.21
C SER A 31 -14.41 -8.52 -2.54
N TYR A 32 -13.33 -8.83 -3.26
CA TYR A 32 -12.56 -7.82 -3.99
C TYR A 32 -13.18 -7.70 -5.40
N ALA A 33 -13.82 -6.57 -5.67
CA ALA A 33 -14.27 -6.23 -7.02
C ALA A 33 -13.19 -5.33 -7.66
N PRO A 34 -12.31 -5.88 -8.51
CA PRO A 34 -11.35 -5.04 -9.23
C PRO A 34 -12.13 -4.11 -10.15
N GLU A 35 -12.12 -2.82 -9.83
CA GLU A 35 -12.50 -1.78 -10.79
C GLU A 35 -11.55 -1.91 -11.98
N PRO A 36 -12.04 -2.11 -13.21
CA PRO A 36 -11.16 -2.22 -14.36
C PRO A 36 -10.38 -0.91 -14.48
N LEU A 37 -9.05 -1.02 -14.47
CA LEU A 37 -8.18 0.09 -14.83
C LEU A 37 -8.69 0.62 -16.18
N GLY A 38 -9.03 1.91 -16.24
CA GLY A 38 -9.56 2.50 -17.47
C GLY A 38 -8.64 2.19 -18.65
N THR A 39 -9.12 2.35 -19.88
CA THR A 39 -8.31 2.16 -21.11
C THR A 39 -7.24 3.26 -21.27
N GLY A 40 -6.74 3.78 -20.14
CA GLY A 40 -5.72 4.79 -20.04
C GLY A 40 -4.61 4.40 -20.98
N ARG A 41 -4.52 5.17 -22.06
CA ARG A 41 -3.29 5.34 -22.82
C ARG A 41 -2.31 6.08 -21.89
N GLY A 42 -1.93 5.43 -20.78
CA GLY A 42 -0.76 5.82 -20.02
C GLY A 42 0.38 5.87 -21.04
N THR A 43 1.15 6.94 -21.00
CA THR A 43 2.26 7.17 -21.94
C THR A 43 3.06 5.87 -22.05
N VAL A 44 2.99 5.24 -23.23
CA VAL A 44 3.59 3.92 -23.50
C VAL A 44 5.11 3.96 -23.31
N ASP A 45 5.66 5.18 -23.28
CA ASP A 45 7.04 5.46 -22.95
C ASP A 45 7.14 6.51 -21.83
N LEU A 46 7.36 6.04 -20.60
CA LEU A 46 7.63 6.90 -19.45
C LEU A 46 9.01 7.56 -19.52
N ALA A 47 9.92 7.07 -20.39
CA ALA A 47 11.27 7.62 -20.50
C ALA A 47 11.30 9.04 -21.07
N HIS A 48 10.23 9.45 -21.76
CA HIS A 48 10.07 10.79 -22.34
C HIS A 48 9.20 11.73 -21.50
N LEU A 49 8.71 11.29 -20.34
CA LEU A 49 7.97 12.15 -19.43
C LEU A 49 8.95 13.01 -18.62
N GLU A 50 9.41 14.11 -19.22
CA GLU A 50 10.20 15.11 -18.51
C GLU A 50 9.30 16.12 -17.81
N VAL A 51 9.35 16.12 -16.48
CA VAL A 51 8.79 17.18 -15.65
C VAL A 51 9.96 17.99 -15.08
N PRO A 52 10.08 19.29 -15.42
CA PRO A 52 11.15 20.11 -14.88
C PRO A 52 10.99 20.23 -13.36
N ALA A 53 11.99 19.75 -12.60
CA ALA A 53 11.95 19.73 -11.14
C ALA A 53 11.73 21.12 -10.52
N SER A 54 12.19 22.18 -11.19
CA SER A 54 11.96 23.57 -10.79
C SER A 54 10.51 24.04 -10.90
N ALA A 55 9.72 23.40 -11.76
CA ALA A 55 8.28 23.66 -11.90
C ALA A 55 7.43 22.78 -10.96
N MET A 56 8.05 21.84 -10.25
CA MET A 56 7.36 20.94 -9.34
C MET A 56 7.07 21.69 -8.03
N PRO A 57 5.79 21.88 -7.63
CA PRO A 57 5.43 22.67 -6.46
C PRO A 57 5.69 21.88 -5.15
N VAL A 58 6.91 21.43 -4.92
CA VAL A 58 7.31 20.54 -3.80
C VAL A 58 7.00 21.09 -2.40
N ARG A 59 6.82 22.40 -2.25
CA ARG A 59 6.38 23.01 -0.97
C ARG A 59 4.88 22.86 -0.70
N ASP A 60 4.07 22.75 -1.75
CA ASP A 60 2.61 22.64 -1.67
C ASP A 60 2.11 21.20 -1.90
N LEU A 61 3.02 20.24 -2.13
CA LEU A 61 2.66 18.82 -2.05
C LEU A 61 2.23 18.54 -0.61
N ALA A 62 0.90 18.50 -0.45
CA ALA A 62 0.19 18.28 0.78
C ALA A 62 0.85 17.17 1.60
N THR A 63 0.74 17.30 2.92
CA THR A 63 1.23 16.35 3.92
C THR A 63 0.45 15.03 3.80
N HIS A 64 0.65 14.30 2.70
CA HIS A 64 0.06 12.98 2.50
C HIS A 64 0.82 12.03 3.39
N ARG A 65 0.25 11.77 4.56
CA ARG A 65 0.83 10.86 5.53
C ARG A 65 0.61 9.45 5.02
N PHE A 66 1.68 8.68 4.95
CA PHE A 66 1.60 7.25 4.67
C PHE A 66 0.91 6.54 5.85
N ASP A 67 -0.25 5.94 5.60
CA ASP A 67 -1.01 5.11 6.54
C ASP A 67 -1.47 3.81 5.87
N PRO A 68 -0.71 2.71 5.99
CA PRO A 68 -1.05 1.46 5.31
C PRO A 68 -2.25 0.73 5.94
N ALA A 69 -2.87 1.28 6.99
CA ALA A 69 -3.98 0.65 7.70
C ALA A 69 -5.34 0.79 6.99
N ASP A 70 -5.51 1.78 6.10
CA ASP A 70 -6.77 2.03 5.38
C ASP A 70 -6.77 1.55 3.92
N GLY A 71 -5.63 1.04 3.44
CA GLY A 71 -5.42 0.63 2.06
C GLY A 71 -4.06 1.13 1.56
N LEU A 72 -3.83 1.05 0.25
CA LEU A 72 -2.75 1.81 -0.38
C LEU A 72 -3.36 2.62 -1.52
N ASP A 73 -3.40 3.94 -1.34
CA ASP A 73 -3.84 4.82 -2.41
C ASP A 73 -2.73 5.07 -3.46
N VAL A 74 -3.09 5.81 -4.52
CA VAL A 74 -2.15 6.11 -5.63
C VAL A 74 -0.96 6.95 -5.16
N THR A 75 -1.15 7.85 -4.20
CA THR A 75 -0.07 8.66 -3.64
C THR A 75 0.84 7.82 -2.76
N GLU A 76 0.29 6.93 -1.95
CA GLU A 76 1.06 6.04 -1.07
C GLU A 76 1.85 4.98 -1.83
N THR A 77 1.27 4.41 -2.88
CA THR A 77 1.99 3.53 -3.79
C THR A 77 3.11 4.28 -4.52
N ALA A 78 2.89 5.53 -4.94
CA ALA A 78 3.94 6.37 -5.50
C ALA A 78 5.05 6.68 -4.48
N MET A 79 4.70 6.98 -3.22
CA MET A 79 5.68 7.18 -2.14
C MET A 79 6.50 5.92 -1.91
N LEU A 80 5.87 4.74 -1.89
CA LEU A 80 6.56 3.46 -1.74
C LEU A 80 7.52 3.19 -2.90
N ALA A 81 7.11 3.50 -4.13
CA ALA A 81 7.96 3.37 -5.32
C ALA A 81 9.20 4.27 -5.25
N VAL A 82 9.04 5.53 -4.85
CA VAL A 82 10.16 6.48 -4.70
C VAL A 82 11.14 6.03 -3.61
N VAL A 83 10.62 5.59 -2.46
CA VAL A 83 11.46 5.15 -1.32
C VAL A 83 12.28 3.91 -1.68
N ASN A 84 11.70 2.97 -2.43
CA ASN A 84 12.33 1.68 -2.76
C ASN A 84 13.08 1.66 -4.11
N ASN A 85 13.22 2.80 -4.79
CA ASN A 85 13.91 2.85 -6.08
C ASN A 85 15.44 2.69 -5.91
N PRO A 86 16.06 1.63 -6.47
CA PRO A 86 17.49 1.36 -6.28
C PRO A 86 18.39 2.34 -7.03
N GLN A 87 17.98 2.83 -8.21
CA GLN A 87 18.72 3.84 -8.96
C GLN A 87 18.77 5.16 -8.18
N LEU A 88 17.65 5.59 -7.59
CA LEU A 88 17.61 6.78 -6.74
C LEU A 88 18.48 6.62 -5.49
N LYS A 89 18.59 5.41 -4.93
CA LYS A 89 19.53 5.15 -3.83
C LYS A 89 20.98 5.42 -4.25
N VAL A 90 21.42 4.83 -5.38
CA VAL A 90 22.79 5.02 -5.89
C VAL A 90 23.08 6.51 -6.14
N MET A 91 22.14 7.24 -6.74
CA MET A 91 22.31 8.68 -7.01
C MET A 91 22.42 9.52 -5.73
N ARG A 92 21.65 9.17 -4.67
CA ARG A 92 21.77 9.84 -3.37
C ARG A 92 23.10 9.55 -2.68
N ASP A 93 23.61 8.33 -2.79
CA ASP A 93 24.92 7.96 -2.25
C ASP A 93 26.04 8.74 -2.97
N GLN A 94 25.95 8.85 -4.30
CA GLN A 94 26.88 9.66 -5.11
C GLN A 94 26.85 11.14 -4.74
N LEU A 95 25.67 11.70 -4.48
CA LEU A 95 25.53 13.08 -4.00
C LEU A 95 26.20 13.27 -2.62
N GLY A 96 26.11 12.27 -1.73
CA GLY A 96 26.83 12.28 -0.45
C GLY A 96 28.35 12.36 -0.63
N VAL A 97 28.90 11.54 -1.54
CA VAL A 97 30.33 11.57 -1.89
C VAL A 97 30.72 12.94 -2.48
N ALA A 98 29.94 13.46 -3.44
CA ALA A 98 30.21 14.75 -4.07
C ALA A 98 30.22 15.89 -3.05
N ARG A 99 29.32 15.87 -2.06
CA ARG A 99 29.30 16.85 -0.96
C ARG A 99 30.55 16.76 -0.08
N ALA A 100 30.99 15.55 0.25
CA ALA A 100 32.22 15.36 1.02
C ALA A 100 33.46 15.85 0.25
N GLN A 101 33.50 15.62 -1.07
CA GLN A 101 34.56 16.13 -1.94
C GLN A 101 34.53 17.66 -2.02
N ALA A 102 33.35 18.27 -2.16
CA ALA A 102 33.20 19.72 -2.18
C ALA A 102 33.68 20.35 -0.87
N PHE A 103 33.34 19.76 0.27
CA PHE A 103 33.85 20.20 1.58
C PHE A 103 35.38 20.08 1.67
N ALA A 104 35.96 18.94 1.26
CA ALA A 104 37.42 18.76 1.24
C ALA A 104 38.15 19.76 0.32
N ALA A 105 37.49 20.18 -0.76
CA ALA A 105 37.98 21.21 -1.67
C ALA A 105 37.73 22.66 -1.20
N GLY A 106 37.07 22.85 -0.06
CA GLY A 106 36.72 24.19 0.47
C GLY A 106 35.65 24.93 -0.34
N LEU A 107 34.80 24.19 -1.08
CA LEU A 107 33.72 24.75 -1.91
C LEU A 107 32.38 24.89 -1.16
N LEU A 108 32.35 24.47 0.11
CA LEU A 108 31.22 24.55 1.05
C LEU A 108 31.74 25.11 2.38
#